data_AF-A0A9Q1BRP3-F1
#
_entry.id   AF-A0A9Q1BRP3-F1
#
_cell.length_a   1.000
_cell.length_b   1.000
_cell.length_c   1.000
_cell.angle_alpha   90.00
_cell.angle_beta   90.00
_cell.angle_gamma   90.00
#
_symmetry.space_group_name_H-M   'P 1'
#
loop_
_entity.id
_entity.type
_entity.pdbx_description
1 polymer ?
#
loop_
_entity_poly.entity_id
_entity_poly.type
_entity_poly.pdbx_seq_one_letter_code
_entity_poly.pdbx_strand_id
1 'polypeptide(L)'
;MAIGLELTVAASPERIKQSTPGYKIIEKLPSPRLIATHIPEPLCPPQWFTKEAKDLKGTVTKIAQFLEKKLSDDVIESITQQCTMKGMKKAYNKVEEDYPETGKMMTHLFGQIPFLRKGVVGNWKEYFSPEQNEFFDKYYEEKMAGSGLTFDFEL
;
A
#
# COMPACT_ATOMS: atom_id res chain seq x y z
N MET A 1 18.03 15.77 -17.28
CA MET A 1 17.27 14.53 -17.01
C MET A 1 17.12 14.44 -15.51
N ALA A 2 15.91 14.71 -15.02
CA ALA A 2 15.58 14.78 -13.60
C ALA A 2 15.48 13.36 -13.02
N ILE A 3 16.25 13.08 -11.98
CA ILE A 3 16.22 11.84 -11.20
C ILE A 3 14.88 11.75 -10.44
N GLY A 4 14.34 10.54 -10.24
CA GLY A 4 12.95 10.29 -9.82
C GLY A 4 12.45 11.00 -8.54
N LEU A 5 13.33 11.54 -7.69
CA LEU A 5 12.92 12.41 -6.58
C LEU A 5 12.41 13.78 -7.02
N GLU A 6 12.94 14.35 -8.12
CA GLU A 6 12.52 15.67 -8.60
C GLU A 6 11.07 15.66 -9.13
N LEU A 7 10.56 14.49 -9.52
CA LEU A 7 9.17 14.34 -10.00
C LEU A 7 8.16 14.16 -8.86
N THR A 8 8.58 13.73 -7.67
CA THR A 8 7.73 13.80 -6.45
C THR A 8 7.64 15.24 -5.94
N VAL A 9 8.63 16.07 -6.31
CA VAL A 9 8.75 17.50 -6.00
C VAL A 9 8.31 18.36 -7.19
N ALA A 10 7.60 17.81 -8.18
CA ALA A 10 7.12 18.54 -9.36
C ALA A 10 5.87 19.42 -9.11
N ALA A 11 5.78 20.02 -7.94
CA ALA A 11 5.13 21.31 -7.80
C ALA A 11 6.25 22.34 -7.93
N SER A 12 6.15 23.31 -8.85
CA SER A 12 7.20 24.34 -9.01
C SER A 12 7.68 24.87 -7.65
N PRO A 13 8.94 25.34 -7.51
CA PRO A 13 9.41 25.93 -6.27
C PRO A 13 8.48 27.03 -5.73
N GLU A 14 7.75 27.73 -6.60
CA GLU A 14 6.70 28.67 -6.20
C GLU A 14 5.44 27.98 -5.63
N ARG A 15 4.99 26.86 -6.22
CA ARG A 15 3.90 26.05 -5.66
C ARG A 15 4.23 25.44 -4.30
N ILE A 16 5.49 25.03 -4.06
CA ILE A 16 5.91 24.50 -2.75
C ILE A 16 5.81 25.58 -1.66
N LYS A 17 6.21 26.82 -1.98
CA LYS A 17 6.09 27.97 -1.07
C LYS A 17 4.63 28.36 -0.78
N GLN A 18 3.71 28.07 -1.71
CA GLN A 18 2.27 28.35 -1.56
C GLN A 18 1.50 27.17 -0.94
N SER A 19 2.01 25.94 -1.05
CA SER A 19 1.36 24.76 -0.51
C SER A 19 1.54 24.69 1.00
N THR A 20 0.44 24.56 1.72
CA THR A 20 0.51 24.27 3.16
C THR A 20 1.05 22.84 3.32
N PRO A 21 2.12 22.61 4.09
CA PRO A 21 2.65 21.27 4.32
C PRO A 21 1.56 20.34 4.83
N GLY A 22 1.47 19.12 4.27
CA GLY A 22 0.39 18.17 4.57
C GLY A 22 0.19 17.92 6.07
N TYR A 23 1.26 17.90 6.87
CA TYR A 23 1.16 17.75 8.32
C TYR A 23 0.38 18.88 9.02
N LYS A 24 0.48 20.13 8.55
CA LYS A 24 -0.28 21.28 9.09
C LYS A 24 -1.75 21.22 8.73
N ILE A 25 -2.08 20.55 7.62
CA ILE A 25 -3.46 20.29 7.21
C ILE A 25 -4.05 19.20 8.11
N ILE A 26 -3.31 18.10 8.31
CA ILE A 26 -3.70 16.96 9.15
C ILE A 26 -3.94 17.38 10.61
N GLU A 27 -3.09 18.24 11.17
CA GLU A 27 -3.20 18.74 12.55
C GLU A 27 -4.54 19.43 12.82
N LYS A 28 -5.11 20.10 11.81
CA LYS A 28 -6.37 20.85 11.90
C LYS A 28 -7.61 20.01 11.66
N LEU A 29 -7.47 18.77 11.18
CA LEU A 29 -8.62 17.91 10.87
C LEU A 29 -9.14 17.21 12.14
N PRO A 30 -10.47 17.08 12.31
CA PRO A 30 -11.05 16.26 13.38
C PRO A 30 -10.84 14.77 13.09
N SER A 31 -10.85 13.95 14.14
CA SER A 31 -10.75 12.49 14.02
C SER A 31 -12.04 11.91 13.40
N PRO A 32 -11.97 10.87 12.54
CA PRO A 32 -10.77 10.16 12.05
C PRO A 32 -10.15 10.81 10.80
N ARG A 33 -8.81 10.79 10.70
CA ARG A 33 -8.05 11.44 9.62
C ARG A 33 -7.58 10.41 8.58
N LEU A 34 -7.81 10.69 7.30
CA LEU A 34 -7.37 9.85 6.18
C LEU A 34 -6.27 10.56 5.39
N ILE A 35 -5.17 9.86 5.11
CA ILE A 35 -4.01 10.39 4.38
C ILE A 35 -3.82 9.52 3.13
N ALA A 36 -3.83 10.13 1.94
CA ALA A 36 -3.55 9.44 0.68
C ALA A 36 -2.24 9.97 0.07
N THR A 37 -1.31 9.07 -0.25
CA THR A 37 -0.04 9.39 -0.92
C THR A 37 0.04 8.62 -2.25
N HIS A 38 0.23 9.30 -3.38
CA HIS A 38 0.29 8.64 -4.70
C HIS A 38 1.62 8.95 -5.41
N ILE A 39 2.31 7.89 -5.85
CA ILE A 39 3.43 7.93 -6.79
C ILE A 39 2.84 7.87 -8.21
N PRO A 40 3.23 8.75 -9.14
CA PRO A 40 2.72 8.73 -10.52
C PRO A 40 3.07 7.45 -11.30
N GLU A 41 2.13 6.96 -12.11
CA GLU A 41 2.23 5.73 -12.93
C GLU A 41 3.50 5.61 -13.80
N PRO A 42 3.99 6.66 -14.50
CA PRO A 42 5.13 6.53 -15.43
C PRO A 42 6.47 6.21 -14.74
N LEU A 43 6.53 6.36 -13.42
CA LEU A 43 7.73 6.05 -12.62
C LEU A 43 7.76 4.60 -12.13
N CYS A 44 6.81 3.78 -12.56
CA CYS A 44 6.68 2.41 -12.08
C CYS A 44 7.35 1.41 -13.05
N PRO A 45 8.36 0.64 -12.60
CA PRO A 45 9.13 -0.25 -13.48
C PRO A 45 8.34 -1.48 -13.97
N PRO A 46 8.65 -2.01 -15.18
CA PRO A 46 7.96 -3.16 -15.78
C PRO A 46 8.19 -4.50 -15.07
N GLN A 47 9.17 -4.61 -14.16
CA GLN A 47 9.44 -5.81 -13.36
C GLN A 47 8.47 -5.95 -12.16
N TRP A 48 7.23 -5.46 -12.33
CA TRP A 48 6.29 -5.22 -11.25
C TRP A 48 5.64 -6.52 -10.67
N PHE A 49 6.00 -7.75 -11.08
CA PHE A 49 5.00 -8.85 -11.09
C PHE A 49 5.28 -10.18 -10.32
N THR A 50 6.22 -10.31 -9.37
CA THR A 50 6.75 -11.66 -9.03
C THR A 50 6.78 -12.22 -7.58
N LYS A 51 6.08 -11.73 -6.51
CA LYS A 51 6.08 -12.40 -5.16
C LYS A 51 4.80 -12.23 -4.28
N GLU A 52 4.66 -13.00 -3.18
CA GLU A 52 3.47 -13.12 -2.28
C GLU A 52 3.74 -12.93 -0.73
N ALA A 53 2.70 -12.98 0.12
CA ALA A 53 2.69 -12.66 1.58
C ALA A 53 2.93 -13.87 2.54
N LYS A 54 3.21 -13.59 3.83
CA LYS A 54 3.80 -14.54 4.84
C LYS A 54 2.92 -15.73 5.26
N ASP A 55 1.74 -15.49 5.87
CA ASP A 55 0.80 -16.55 6.30
C ASP A 55 -0.65 -16.03 6.35
N LEU A 56 -1.38 -16.23 5.25
CA LEU A 56 -2.77 -15.80 5.14
C LEU A 56 -3.71 -16.72 5.94
N LYS A 57 -3.51 -18.04 5.88
CA LYS A 57 -4.41 -19.02 6.49
C LYS A 57 -4.41 -18.93 8.01
N GLY A 58 -3.24 -18.82 8.62
CA GLY A 58 -3.10 -18.63 10.06
C GLY A 58 -3.72 -17.31 10.52
N THR A 59 -3.59 -16.24 9.71
CA THR A 59 -4.20 -14.94 10.02
C THR A 59 -5.73 -15.00 9.95
N VAL A 60 -6.31 -15.61 8.91
CA VAL A 60 -7.77 -15.81 8.79
C VAL A 60 -8.30 -16.61 9.98
N THR A 61 -7.57 -17.65 10.40
CA THR A 61 -7.94 -18.47 11.57
C THR A 61 -7.93 -17.64 12.86
N LYS A 62 -6.90 -16.83 13.09
CA LYS A 62 -6.81 -15.92 14.24
C LYS A 62 -7.95 -14.91 14.28
N ILE A 63 -8.32 -14.32 13.13
CA ILE A 63 -9.45 -13.40 13.03
C ILE A 63 -10.76 -14.11 13.35
N ALA A 64 -10.98 -15.33 12.82
CA ALA A 64 -12.17 -16.11 13.11
C ALA A 64 -12.29 -16.43 14.62
N GLN A 65 -11.18 -16.78 15.26
CA GLN A 65 -11.12 -16.99 16.71
C GLN A 65 -11.44 -15.72 17.50
N PHE A 66 -10.87 -14.58 17.11
CA PHE A 66 -11.12 -13.29 17.74
C PHE A 66 -12.60 -12.86 17.65
N LEU A 67 -13.27 -13.19 16.54
CA LEU A 67 -14.70 -12.94 16.34
C LEU A 67 -15.61 -14.04 16.90
N GLU A 68 -15.03 -15.04 17.59
CA GLU A 68 -15.73 -16.21 18.14
C GLU A 68 -16.55 -16.98 17.10
N LYS A 69 -16.07 -17.03 15.86
CA LYS A 69 -16.70 -17.77 14.75
C LYS A 69 -15.99 -19.09 14.53
N LYS A 70 -16.75 -20.19 14.60
CA LYS A 70 -16.30 -21.52 14.17
C LYS A 70 -16.47 -21.62 12.66
N LEU A 71 -15.35 -21.66 11.93
CA LEU A 71 -15.31 -21.88 10.49
C LEU A 71 -14.73 -23.27 10.22
N SER A 72 -15.23 -23.97 9.22
CA SER A 72 -14.61 -25.20 8.73
C SER A 72 -13.34 -24.89 7.95
N ASP A 73 -12.44 -25.86 7.84
CA ASP A 73 -11.19 -25.71 7.10
C ASP A 73 -11.42 -25.34 5.62
N ASP A 74 -12.49 -25.86 5.00
CA ASP A 74 -12.86 -25.53 3.63
C ASP A 74 -13.26 -24.04 3.47
N VAL A 75 -13.96 -23.49 4.47
CA VAL A 75 -14.34 -22.07 4.46
C VAL A 75 -13.10 -21.20 4.68
N ILE A 76 -12.21 -21.58 5.59
CA ILE A 76 -10.94 -20.89 5.82
C ILE A 76 -10.09 -20.90 4.56
N GLU A 77 -10.00 -22.04 3.87
CA GLU A 77 -9.27 -22.16 2.61
C GLU A 77 -9.89 -21.28 1.52
N SER A 78 -11.21 -21.32 1.37
CA SER A 78 -11.93 -20.47 0.40
C SER A 78 -11.70 -18.98 0.63
N ILE A 79 -11.76 -18.52 1.89
CA ILE A 79 -11.45 -17.13 2.27
C ILE A 79 -10.00 -16.82 1.94
N THR A 80 -9.06 -17.69 2.34
CA THR A 80 -7.62 -17.52 2.09
C THR A 80 -7.35 -17.33 0.60
N GLN A 81 -7.93 -18.17 -0.26
CA GLN A 81 -7.77 -18.09 -1.72
C GLN A 81 -8.34 -16.78 -2.29
N GLN A 82 -9.50 -16.33 -1.81
CA GLN A 82 -10.11 -15.07 -2.25
C GLN A 82 -9.30 -13.85 -1.81
N CYS A 83 -8.67 -13.91 -0.63
CA CYS A 83 -7.82 -12.85 -0.08
C CYS A 83 -6.39 -12.83 -0.66
N THR A 84 -6.02 -13.76 -1.54
CA THR A 84 -4.76 -13.66 -2.29
C THR A 84 -4.80 -12.48 -3.26
N MET A 85 -3.63 -11.97 -3.66
CA MET A 85 -3.54 -10.93 -4.69
C MET A 85 -4.23 -11.35 -6.00
N LYS A 86 -4.09 -12.62 -6.38
CA LYS A 86 -4.77 -13.20 -7.54
C LYS A 86 -6.29 -13.24 -7.36
N GLY A 87 -6.76 -13.65 -6.19
CA GLY A 87 -8.18 -13.68 -5.84
C GLY A 87 -8.81 -12.29 -5.89
N MET A 88 -8.18 -11.30 -5.26
CA MET A 88 -8.63 -9.91 -5.28
C MET A 88 -8.60 -9.32 -6.69
N LYS A 89 -7.56 -9.59 -7.49
CA LYS A 89 -7.47 -9.13 -8.88
C LYS A 89 -8.60 -9.70 -9.73
N LYS A 90 -8.96 -10.97 -9.54
CA LYS A 90 -10.12 -11.58 -10.22
C LYS A 90 -11.42 -10.88 -9.84
N ALA A 91 -11.60 -10.54 -8.56
CA ALA A 91 -12.78 -9.79 -8.12
C ALA A 91 -12.84 -8.38 -8.74
N TYR A 92 -11.70 -7.68 -8.84
CA TYR A 92 -11.60 -6.38 -9.49
C TYR A 92 -11.95 -6.45 -10.98
N ASN A 93 -11.39 -7.43 -11.70
CA ASN A 93 -11.73 -7.64 -13.11
C ASN A 93 -13.23 -7.87 -13.31
N LYS A 94 -13.86 -8.66 -12.42
CA LYS A 94 -15.31 -8.87 -12.46
C LYS A 94 -16.09 -7.57 -12.25
N VAL A 95 -15.66 -6.69 -11.34
CA VAL A 95 -16.29 -5.37 -11.14
C VAL A 95 -16.19 -4.52 -12.42
N GLU A 96 -15.08 -4.58 -13.13
CA GLU A 96 -14.92 -3.86 -14.41
C GLU A 96 -15.79 -4.45 -15.53
N GLU A 97 -16.00 -5.77 -15.54
CA GLU A 97 -16.92 -6.44 -16.47
C GLU A 97 -18.39 -6.14 -16.17
N ASP A 98 -18.79 -6.23 -14.89
CA ASP A 98 -20.16 -5.98 -14.44
C ASP A 98 -20.55 -4.50 -14.56
N TYR A 99 -19.58 -3.59 -14.48
CA TYR A 99 -19.78 -2.14 -14.57
C TYR A 99 -18.80 -1.48 -15.56
N PRO A 100 -19.04 -1.56 -16.89
CA PRO A 100 -18.09 -1.09 -17.89
C PRO A 100 -17.74 0.40 -17.82
N GLU A 101 -18.69 1.26 -17.41
CA GLU A 101 -18.49 2.71 -17.37
C GLU A 101 -17.87 3.21 -16.05
N THR A 102 -18.15 2.53 -14.93
CA THR A 102 -17.77 3.00 -13.59
C THR A 102 -16.84 2.05 -12.85
N GLY A 103 -16.68 0.81 -13.31
CA GLY A 103 -15.88 -0.23 -12.67
C GLY A 103 -14.43 0.21 -12.47
N LYS A 104 -13.83 0.85 -13.47
CA LYS A 104 -12.48 1.40 -13.35
C LYS A 104 -12.35 2.49 -12.30
N MET A 105 -13.39 3.29 -12.07
CA MET A 105 -13.36 4.28 -10.97
C MET A 105 -13.37 3.62 -9.58
N MET A 106 -13.86 2.38 -9.50
CA MET A 106 -13.90 1.60 -8.24
C MET A 106 -12.63 0.75 -8.02
N THR A 107 -11.90 0.43 -9.08
CA THR A 107 -10.71 -0.43 -9.04
C THR A 107 -9.39 0.33 -9.25
N HIS A 108 -9.47 1.55 -9.79
CA HIS A 108 -8.33 2.41 -10.08
C HIS A 108 -8.54 3.84 -9.54
N LEU A 109 -7.48 4.44 -9.02
CA LEU A 109 -7.45 5.86 -8.69
C LEU A 109 -7.62 6.68 -9.96
N PHE A 110 -8.61 7.59 -9.95
CA PHE A 110 -9.01 8.39 -11.11
C PHE A 110 -9.32 7.56 -12.36
N GLY A 111 -9.65 6.27 -12.20
CA GLY A 111 -9.89 5.36 -13.31
C GLY A 111 -8.63 4.91 -14.06
N GLN A 112 -7.43 5.28 -13.58
CA GLN A 112 -6.16 5.05 -14.31
C GLN A 112 -5.15 4.21 -13.53
N ILE A 113 -4.94 4.48 -12.24
CA ILE A 113 -3.89 3.82 -11.47
C ILE A 113 -4.49 2.68 -10.63
N PRO A 114 -4.15 1.40 -10.88
CA PRO A 114 -4.78 0.29 -10.18
C PRO A 114 -4.50 0.32 -8.69
N PHE A 115 -5.53 0.12 -7.85
CA PHE A 115 -5.33 0.06 -6.39
C PHE A 115 -4.57 -1.21 -5.98
N LEU A 116 -4.83 -2.33 -6.66
CA LEU A 116 -4.08 -3.57 -6.44
C LEU A 116 -2.75 -3.53 -7.19
N ARG A 117 -1.68 -3.23 -6.44
CA ARG A 117 -0.31 -3.14 -6.96
C ARG A 117 0.39 -4.52 -7.01
N LYS A 118 1.26 -4.83 -6.04
CA LYS A 118 1.97 -6.13 -5.91
C LYS A 118 1.51 -6.97 -4.73
N GLY A 119 1.28 -6.32 -3.58
CA GLY A 119 1.16 -7.02 -2.30
C GLY A 119 2.45 -7.72 -1.86
N VAL A 120 3.63 -7.13 -2.14
CA VAL A 120 4.94 -7.72 -1.83
C VAL A 120 5.64 -6.97 -0.70
N VAL A 121 6.13 -7.71 0.28
CA VAL A 121 7.00 -7.22 1.36
C VAL A 121 8.47 -7.22 0.88
N GLY A 122 9.26 -6.23 1.30
CA GLY A 122 10.68 -6.12 0.92
C GLY A 122 10.97 -5.42 -0.41
N ASN A 123 9.94 -5.10 -1.20
CA ASN A 123 10.11 -4.43 -2.50
C ASN A 123 10.70 -3.01 -2.38
N TRP A 124 10.77 -2.42 -1.18
CA TRP A 124 11.37 -1.11 -0.92
C TRP A 124 12.88 -1.04 -1.25
N LYS A 125 13.60 -2.17 -1.16
CA LYS A 125 15.04 -2.27 -1.46
C LYS A 125 15.42 -1.91 -2.89
N GLU A 126 14.47 -2.05 -3.82
CA GLU A 126 14.66 -1.70 -5.22
C GLU A 126 14.57 -0.18 -5.47
N TYR A 127 14.04 0.59 -4.51
CA TYR A 127 13.78 2.02 -4.65
C TYR A 127 14.63 2.89 -3.74
N PHE A 128 15.03 2.37 -2.58
CA PHE A 128 15.87 3.09 -1.64
C PHE A 128 17.33 2.93 -2.06
N SER A 129 18.01 4.06 -2.28
CA SER A 129 19.47 4.03 -2.34
C SER A 129 20.03 3.62 -0.97
N PRO A 130 21.25 3.06 -0.90
CA PRO A 130 21.87 2.73 0.38
C PRO A 130 21.89 3.91 1.36
N GLU A 131 22.13 5.12 0.87
CA GLU A 131 22.18 6.35 1.67
C GLU A 131 20.80 6.75 2.20
N GLN A 132 19.76 6.60 1.36
CA GLN A 132 18.38 6.85 1.76
C GLN A 132 17.91 5.85 2.80
N ASN A 133 18.32 4.58 2.66
CA ASN A 133 18.00 3.56 3.63
C ASN A 133 18.68 3.84 4.97
N GLU A 134 19.97 4.14 4.98
CA GLU A 134 20.69 4.46 6.23
C GLU A 134 20.10 5.68 6.94
N PHE A 135 19.71 6.72 6.18
CA PHE A 135 19.01 7.87 6.73
C PHE A 135 17.65 7.48 7.34
N PHE A 136 16.88 6.67 6.64
CA PHE A 136 15.56 6.25 7.10
C PHE A 136 15.64 5.34 8.32
N ASP A 137 16.61 4.42 8.38
CA ASP A 137 16.83 3.53 9.51
C ASP A 137 17.09 4.32 10.80
N LYS A 138 17.98 5.33 10.76
CA LYS A 138 18.24 6.22 11.91
C LYS A 138 16.97 6.97 12.33
N TYR A 139 16.26 7.55 11.37
CA TYR A 139 15.02 8.26 11.64
C TYR A 139 13.94 7.33 12.24
N TYR A 140 13.84 6.10 11.74
CA TYR A 140 12.89 5.10 12.21
C TYR A 140 13.21 4.67 13.65
N GLU A 141 14.47 4.38 13.96
CA GLU A 141 14.92 4.02 15.31
C GLU A 141 14.56 5.10 16.34
N GLU A 142 14.84 6.37 16.03
CA GLU A 142 14.51 7.50 16.92
C GLU A 142 13.00 7.63 17.16
N LYS A 143 12.18 7.45 16.13
CA LYS A 143 10.72 7.63 16.23
C LYS A 143 10.00 6.44 16.84
N MET A 144 10.55 5.25 16.70
CA MET A 144 9.93 4.01 17.18
C MET A 144 10.50 3.55 18.53
N ALA A 145 11.54 4.22 19.04
CA ALA A 145 12.09 4.00 20.36
C ALA A 145 11.00 4.01 21.44
N GLY A 146 10.95 2.96 22.26
CA GLY A 146 9.98 2.83 23.35
C GLY A 146 8.56 2.42 22.94
N SER A 147 8.28 2.19 21.65
CA SER A 147 6.94 1.77 21.19
C SER A 147 6.61 0.31 21.55
N GLY A 148 7.62 -0.54 21.73
CA GLY A 148 7.45 -1.99 21.92
C GLY A 148 6.99 -2.74 20.66
N LEU A 149 6.86 -2.05 19.52
CA LEU A 149 6.43 -2.64 18.26
C LEU A 149 7.64 -3.18 17.47
N THR A 150 7.44 -4.32 16.82
CA THR A 150 8.44 -4.97 15.95
C THR A 150 7.83 -5.23 14.58
N PHE A 151 8.59 -4.99 13.52
CA PHE A 151 8.14 -5.13 12.15
C PHE A 151 9.12 -5.96 11.34
N ASP A 152 8.57 -6.83 10.48
CA ASP A 152 9.33 -7.54 9.47
C ASP A 152 9.27 -6.73 8.17
N PHE A 153 10.39 -6.12 7.77
CA PHE A 153 10.47 -5.37 6.51
C PHE A 153 10.68 -6.27 5.28
N GLU A 154 10.87 -7.57 5.52
CA GLU A 154 11.18 -8.63 4.56
C GLU A 154 10.53 -9.95 4.99
N LEU A 155 10.29 -10.84 4.02
CA LEU A 155 9.70 -12.18 4.23
C LEU A 155 10.65 -13.28 3.80
#